data_AF-A0A183M963-F1
#
_entry.id   AF-A0A183M963-F1
#
_cell.length_a   1.000
_cell.length_b   1.000
_cell.length_c   1.000
_cell.angle_alpha   90.00
_cell.angle_beta   90.00
_cell.angle_gamma   90.00
#
_symmetry.space_group_name_H-M   'P 1'
#
loop_
_entity.id
_entity.type
_entity.pdbx_description
1 polymer ?
#
loop_
_entity_poly.entity_id
_entity_poly.type
_entity_poly.pdbx_seq_one_letter_code
_entity_poly.pdbx_strand_id
1 'polypeptide(L)'
;MVIYMCIFFIFIFMSAIATNGKVPAGGSYFMISRSIGPAFGGAVGILFYLGTTIASAMYLVGAVEVFLKYIFPQASLFGDITSDAALFNNTRIYGTILLFTVMCCVFMGIRFVSRFAAVSLAAVLISILCVYLGVFTVNPSRSPFSQCVVRNLGENFTKKKLEPLDNNSSLI
;
A
#
# COMPACT_ATOMS: atom_id res chain seq x y z
N MET A 1 17.46 -0.01 3.02
CA MET A 1 18.54 1.00 3.17
C MET A 1 18.75 1.80 1.89
N VAL A 2 19.02 1.16 0.74
CA VAL A 2 19.23 1.87 -0.56
C VAL A 2 18.06 2.79 -0.95
N ILE A 3 16.82 2.30 -0.84
CA ILE A 3 15.61 3.08 -1.18
C ILE A 3 15.51 4.36 -0.33
N TYR A 4 15.82 4.28 0.96
CA TYR A 4 15.78 5.45 1.85
C TYR A 4 16.82 6.51 1.45
N MET A 5 18.02 6.08 1.03
CA MET A 5 19.05 7.00 0.52
C MET A 5 18.59 7.68 -0.77
N CYS A 6 18.01 6.92 -1.71
CA CYS A 6 17.47 7.48 -2.96
C CYS A 6 16.35 8.49 -2.70
N ILE A 7 15.40 8.18 -1.82
CA ILE A 7 14.29 9.07 -1.47
C ILE A 7 14.82 10.35 -0.81
N PHE A 8 15.75 10.24 0.14
CA PHE A 8 16.36 11.38 0.79
C PHE A 8 17.04 12.33 -0.22
N PHE A 9 17.78 11.77 -1.18
CA PHE A 9 18.39 12.55 -2.25
C PHE A 9 17.37 13.27 -3.13
N ILE A 10 16.25 12.61 -3.47
CA ILE A 10 15.13 13.22 -4.22
C ILE A 10 14.53 14.39 -3.44
N PHE A 11 14.37 14.27 -2.12
CA PHE A 11 13.86 15.36 -1.27
C PHE A 11 14.80 16.58 -1.26
N ILE A 12 16.12 16.37 -1.16
CA ILE A 12 17.10 17.47 -1.24
C ILE A 12 17.02 18.15 -2.60
N PHE A 13 16.94 17.37 -3.69
CA PHE A 13 16.78 17.91 -5.04
C PHE A 13 15.50 18.73 -5.21
N MET A 14 14.36 18.22 -4.74
CA MET A 14 13.09 18.94 -4.80
C MET A 14 13.13 20.23 -3.99
N SER A 15 13.79 20.21 -2.83
CA SER A 15 13.98 21.40 -1.98
C SER A 15 14.86 22.45 -2.68
N ALA A 16 15.93 22.04 -3.37
CA ALA A 16 16.73 22.95 -4.18
C ALA A 16 15.93 23.53 -5.35
N ILE A 17 15.13 22.74 -6.05
CA ILE A 17 14.29 23.23 -7.15
C ILE A 17 13.28 24.27 -6.65
N ALA A 18 12.64 24.01 -5.50
CA ALA A 18 11.64 24.91 -4.91
C ALA A 18 12.22 26.26 -4.44
N THR A 19 13.52 26.32 -4.13
CA THR A 19 14.21 27.56 -3.73
C THR A 19 14.86 28.30 -4.90
N ASN A 20 14.92 27.70 -6.10
CA ASN A 20 15.46 28.32 -7.30
C ASN A 20 14.40 29.15 -8.04
N GLY A 21 14.33 30.45 -7.73
CA GLY A 21 13.54 31.43 -8.47
C GLY A 21 12.35 32.00 -7.70
N LYS A 22 11.63 32.95 -8.32
CA LYS A 22 10.36 33.47 -7.78
C LYS A 22 9.28 32.44 -8.07
N VAL A 23 8.68 31.84 -7.04
CA VAL A 23 7.61 30.85 -7.14
C VAL A 23 6.27 31.59 -7.29
N PRO A 24 5.69 31.71 -8.49
CA PRO A 24 4.33 32.22 -8.64
C PRO A 24 3.36 31.14 -8.14
N ALA A 25 2.11 31.51 -7.85
CA ALA A 25 1.08 30.53 -7.52
C ALA A 25 0.96 29.48 -8.64
N GLY A 26 1.26 28.22 -8.32
CA GLY A 26 1.27 27.09 -9.25
C GLY A 26 1.60 25.78 -8.52
N GLY A 27 1.21 24.65 -9.11
CA GLY A 27 1.49 23.31 -8.56
C GLY A 27 2.93 22.83 -8.78
N SER A 28 3.19 21.56 -8.45
CA SER A 28 4.52 20.94 -8.58
C SER A 28 5.07 20.94 -10.02
N TYR A 29 4.24 20.66 -11.02
CA TYR A 29 4.64 20.71 -12.43
C TYR A 29 5.11 22.12 -12.86
N PHE A 30 4.43 23.15 -12.38
CA PHE A 30 4.75 24.53 -12.70
C PHE A 30 6.09 24.96 -12.07
N MET A 31 6.38 24.49 -10.84
CA MET A 31 7.69 24.71 -10.21
C MET A 31 8.83 24.04 -10.98
N ILE A 32 8.65 22.78 -11.40
CA ILE A 32 9.71 22.00 -12.06
C ILE A 32 10.01 22.51 -13.47
N SER A 33 8.98 22.75 -14.27
CA SER A 33 9.13 23.15 -15.68
C SER A 33 9.85 24.49 -15.85
N ARG A 34 9.75 25.39 -14.88
CA ARG A 34 10.44 26.69 -14.91
C ARG A 34 11.92 26.59 -14.51
N SER A 35 12.26 25.75 -13.54
CA SER A 35 13.63 25.63 -13.04
C SER A 35 14.53 24.76 -13.93
N ILE A 36 13.96 23.80 -14.68
CA ILE A 36 14.72 22.83 -15.51
C ILE A 36 14.47 23.05 -17.02
N GLY A 37 13.48 23.87 -17.37
CA GLY A 37 13.10 24.17 -18.76
C GLY A 37 11.98 23.26 -19.31
N PRO A 38 11.31 23.69 -20.40
CA PRO A 38 10.07 23.08 -20.87
C PRO A 38 10.22 21.65 -21.40
N ALA A 39 11.34 21.33 -22.06
CA ALA A 39 11.58 19.99 -22.61
C ALA A 39 11.71 18.92 -21.51
N PHE A 40 12.53 19.20 -20.48
CA PHE A 40 12.70 18.30 -19.34
C PHE A 40 11.49 18.29 -18.41
N GLY A 41 10.88 19.45 -18.17
CA GLY A 41 9.65 19.55 -17.36
C GLY A 41 8.49 18.76 -17.95
N GLY A 42 8.32 18.79 -19.27
CA GLY A 42 7.30 18.00 -19.98
C GLY A 42 7.50 16.50 -19.83
N ALA A 43 8.72 16.01 -20.09
CA ALA A 43 9.04 14.58 -19.96
C ALA A 43 8.83 14.05 -18.53
N VAL A 44 9.32 14.78 -17.53
CA VAL A 44 9.14 14.41 -16.11
C VAL A 44 7.66 14.50 -15.70
N GLY A 45 6.92 15.49 -16.20
CA GLY A 45 5.49 15.65 -15.95
C GLY A 45 4.65 14.48 -16.47
N ILE A 46 4.92 14.00 -17.69
CA ILE A 46 4.23 12.84 -18.28
C ILE A 46 4.54 11.58 -17.46
N LEU A 47 5.81 11.38 -17.09
CA LEU A 47 6.22 10.25 -16.26
C LEU A 47 5.53 10.26 -14.89
N PHE A 48 5.43 11.44 -14.25
CA PHE A 48 4.75 11.59 -12.97
C PHE A 48 3.24 11.35 -13.07
N TYR A 49 2.59 11.80 -14.15
CA TYR A 49 1.18 11.54 -14.41
C TYR A 49 0.89 10.04 -14.58
N LEU A 50 1.68 9.34 -15.39
CA LEU A 50 1.53 7.88 -15.55
C LEU A 50 1.82 7.13 -14.25
N GLY A 51 2.86 7.52 -13.52
CA GLY A 51 3.21 6.91 -12.24
C GLY A 51 2.10 7.04 -11.19
N THR A 52 1.53 8.24 -11.05
CA THR A 52 0.40 8.47 -10.12
C THR A 52 -0.87 7.74 -10.55
N THR A 53 -1.12 7.61 -11.86
CA THR A 53 -2.24 6.83 -12.40
C THR A 53 -2.10 5.34 -12.05
N ILE A 54 -0.93 4.75 -12.27
CA ILE A 54 -0.67 3.34 -11.93
C ILE A 54 -0.73 3.13 -10.40
N ALA A 55 -0.19 4.06 -9.62
CA ALA A 55 -0.30 4.02 -8.16
C ALA A 55 -1.76 4.05 -7.68
N SER A 56 -2.60 4.88 -8.30
CA SER A 56 -4.03 4.93 -7.97
C SER A 56 -4.74 3.60 -8.25
N ALA A 57 -4.40 2.92 -9.35
CA ALA A 57 -4.93 1.59 -9.66
C ALA A 57 -4.50 0.55 -8.61
N MET A 58 -3.24 0.58 -8.17
CA MET A 58 -2.73 -0.26 -7.08
C MET A 58 -3.50 -0.04 -5.77
N TYR A 59 -3.81 1.20 -5.41
CA TYR A 59 -4.56 1.50 -4.20
C TYR A 59 -6.01 0.97 -4.26
N LEU A 60 -6.67 1.07 -5.42
CA LEU A 60 -8.02 0.54 -5.63
C LEU A 60 -8.06 -0.98 -5.48
N VAL A 61 -7.12 -1.69 -6.14
CA VAL A 61 -7.05 -3.16 -6.08
C VAL A 61 -6.75 -3.64 -4.66
N GLY A 62 -5.78 -3.01 -3.98
CA GLY A 62 -5.46 -3.35 -2.59
C GLY A 62 -6.63 -3.11 -1.63
N ALA A 63 -7.41 -2.04 -1.83
CA ALA A 63 -8.60 -1.76 -1.03
C ALA A 63 -9.66 -2.86 -1.20
N VAL A 64 -9.90 -3.31 -2.42
CA VAL A 64 -10.85 -4.40 -2.73
C VAL A 64 -10.39 -5.72 -2.12
N GLU A 65 -9.12 -6.06 -2.24
CA GLU A 65 -8.58 -7.30 -1.66
C GLU A 65 -8.75 -7.35 -0.14
N VAL A 66 -8.40 -6.26 0.55
CA VAL A 66 -8.55 -6.16 2.01
C VAL A 66 -10.04 -6.21 2.40
N PHE A 67 -10.91 -5.54 1.64
CA PHE A 67 -12.34 -5.52 1.89
C PHE A 67 -12.96 -6.92 1.81
N LEU A 68 -12.65 -7.69 0.75
CA LEU A 68 -13.17 -9.05 0.58
C LEU A 68 -12.60 -10.03 1.60
N LYS A 69 -11.29 -9.95 1.93
CA LYS A 69 -10.66 -10.91 2.83
C LYS A 69 -11.00 -10.67 4.31
N TYR A 70 -11.05 -9.41 4.75
CA TYR A 70 -11.07 -9.09 6.18
C TYR A 70 -12.38 -8.47 6.67
N ILE A 71 -13.16 -7.81 5.80
CA ILE A 71 -14.39 -7.10 6.22
C ILE A 71 -15.62 -7.93 5.89
N PHE A 72 -15.78 -8.36 4.63
CA PHE A 72 -16.96 -9.12 4.17
C PHE A 72 -16.58 -10.35 3.35
N PRO A 73 -16.09 -11.43 3.99
CA PRO A 73 -15.77 -12.68 3.30
C PRO A 73 -17.01 -13.33 2.64
N GLN A 74 -18.20 -13.04 3.15
CA GLN A 74 -19.46 -13.57 2.61
C GLN A 74 -19.90 -12.90 1.30
N ALA A 75 -19.28 -11.79 0.89
CA ALA A 75 -19.63 -11.04 -0.32
C ALA A 75 -18.97 -11.62 -1.60
N SER A 76 -18.40 -12.82 -1.54
CA SER A 76 -17.84 -13.51 -2.71
C SER A 76 -18.95 -13.92 -3.68
N LEU A 77 -18.91 -13.40 -4.91
CA LEU A 77 -19.88 -13.69 -5.97
C LEU A 77 -19.54 -14.97 -6.74
N PHE A 78 -18.25 -15.20 -7.00
CA PHE A 78 -17.76 -16.38 -7.70
C PHE A 78 -17.11 -17.35 -6.70
N GLY A 79 -17.90 -18.25 -6.10
CA GLY A 79 -17.38 -19.36 -5.31
C GLY A 79 -16.61 -18.98 -4.03
N ASP A 80 -15.92 -19.96 -3.45
CA ASP A 80 -15.19 -19.80 -2.20
C ASP A 80 -13.92 -18.94 -2.39
N ILE A 81 -13.71 -17.98 -1.49
CA ILE A 81 -12.62 -16.98 -1.50
C ILE A 81 -11.24 -17.62 -1.30
N THR A 82 -11.20 -18.90 -0.94
CA THR A 82 -10.01 -19.74 -0.78
C THR A 82 -9.39 -20.15 -2.12
N SER A 83 -10.13 -20.05 -3.23
CA SER A 83 -9.61 -20.32 -4.58
C SER A 83 -9.03 -19.05 -5.22
N ASP A 84 -7.76 -19.10 -5.62
CA ASP A 84 -7.08 -17.97 -6.28
C ASP A 84 -7.84 -17.50 -7.53
N ALA A 85 -8.39 -18.42 -8.32
CA ALA A 85 -9.13 -18.10 -9.54
C ALA A 85 -10.43 -17.33 -9.27
N ALA A 86 -11.14 -17.69 -8.21
CA ALA A 86 -12.35 -17.00 -7.74
C ALA A 86 -12.02 -15.57 -7.28
N LEU A 87 -10.94 -15.42 -6.52
CA LEU A 87 -10.51 -14.14 -5.97
C LEU A 87 -10.15 -13.13 -7.07
N PHE A 88 -9.45 -13.55 -8.13
CA PHE A 88 -9.15 -12.66 -9.26
C PHE A 88 -10.40 -12.15 -9.97
N ASN A 89 -11.39 -13.01 -10.21
CA ASN A 89 -12.63 -12.61 -10.89
C ASN A 89 -13.45 -11.65 -10.02
N ASN A 90 -13.56 -11.94 -8.73
CA ASN A 90 -14.22 -11.06 -7.77
C ASN A 90 -13.50 -9.69 -7.68
N THR A 91 -12.17 -9.69 -7.64
CA THR A 91 -11.37 -8.45 -7.52
C THR A 91 -11.53 -7.56 -8.75
N ARG A 92 -11.67 -8.12 -9.96
CA ARG A 92 -11.95 -7.37 -11.18
C ARG A 92 -13.30 -6.67 -11.12
N ILE A 93 -14.37 -7.38 -10.76
CA ILE A 93 -15.72 -6.80 -10.71
C ILE A 93 -15.78 -5.70 -9.65
N TYR A 94 -15.44 -6.01 -8.40
CA TYR A 94 -15.47 -5.02 -7.33
C TYR A 94 -14.50 -3.85 -7.57
N GLY A 95 -13.34 -4.12 -8.20
CA GLY A 95 -12.40 -3.09 -8.64
C GLY A 95 -13.02 -2.11 -9.64
N THR A 96 -13.74 -2.60 -10.66
CA THR A 96 -14.41 -1.71 -11.63
C THR A 96 -15.54 -0.89 -11.01
N ILE A 97 -16.33 -1.48 -10.10
CA ILE A 97 -17.39 -0.77 -9.38
C ILE A 97 -16.81 0.35 -8.51
N LEU A 98 -15.74 0.03 -7.76
CA LEU A 98 -15.08 1.00 -6.88
C LEU A 98 -14.41 2.11 -7.67
N LEU A 99 -13.77 1.78 -8.81
CA LEU A 99 -13.21 2.77 -9.74
C LEU A 99 -14.29 3.73 -10.27
N PHE A 100 -15.44 3.20 -10.70
CA PHE A 100 -16.55 4.04 -11.16
C PHE A 100 -17.11 4.93 -10.04
N THR A 101 -17.18 4.41 -8.82
CA THR A 101 -17.62 5.17 -7.64
C THR A 101 -16.68 6.33 -7.30
N VAL A 102 -15.36 6.08 -7.31
CA VAL A 102 -14.35 7.13 -7.09
C VAL A 102 -14.38 8.15 -8.22
N MET A 103 -14.58 7.71 -9.46
CA MET A 103 -14.73 8.60 -10.62
C MET A 103 -15.94 9.53 -10.45
N CYS A 104 -17.11 9.00 -10.08
CA CYS A 104 -18.31 9.79 -9.78
C CYS A 104 -18.08 10.78 -8.62
N CYS A 105 -17.37 10.35 -7.57
CA CYS A 105 -17.04 11.19 -6.42
C CYS A 105 -16.18 12.39 -6.82
N VAL A 106 -15.18 12.20 -7.70
CA VAL A 106 -14.34 13.28 -8.22
C VAL A 106 -15.15 14.25 -9.07
N PHE A 107 -16.11 13.76 -9.86
CA PHE A 107 -17.02 14.61 -10.64
C PHE A 107 -17.94 15.48 -9.78
N MET A 108 -18.43 14.98 -8.64
CA MET A 108 -19.27 15.77 -7.72
C MET A 108 -18.53 16.94 -7.06
N GLY A 109 -17.19 16.91 -7.03
CA GLY A 109 -16.36 18.06 -6.68
C GLY A 109 -15.30 17.79 -5.62
N ILE A 110 -14.08 18.27 -5.85
CA ILE A 110 -12.90 17.97 -5.04
C ILE A 110 -12.89 18.64 -3.65
N ARG A 111 -13.77 19.64 -3.43
CA ARG A 111 -13.86 20.36 -2.14
C ARG A 111 -14.24 19.44 -0.99
N PHE A 112 -15.12 18.46 -1.25
CA PHE A 112 -15.50 17.45 -0.28
C PHE A 112 -14.32 16.53 0.01
N VAL A 113 -13.71 15.97 -1.05
CA VAL A 113 -12.55 15.06 -0.97
C VAL A 113 -11.41 15.65 -0.14
N SER A 114 -11.13 16.95 -0.29
CA SER A 114 -10.10 17.64 0.47
C SER A 114 -10.33 17.64 1.99
N ARG A 115 -11.59 17.58 2.46
CA ARG A 115 -11.87 17.45 3.90
C ARG A 115 -11.65 16.02 4.41
N PHE A 116 -11.99 15.01 3.60
CA PHE A 116 -11.74 13.60 3.93
C PHE A 116 -10.25 13.26 3.97
N ALA A 117 -9.43 13.95 3.18
CA ALA A 117 -7.98 13.77 3.21
C ALA A 117 -7.40 13.97 4.63
N ALA A 118 -7.85 14.98 5.37
CA ALA A 118 -7.40 15.23 6.74
C ALA A 118 -7.81 14.09 7.69
N VAL A 119 -9.01 13.54 7.54
CA VAL A 119 -9.48 12.38 8.31
C VAL A 119 -8.62 11.14 8.01
N SER A 120 -8.29 10.91 6.74
CA SER A 120 -7.42 9.78 6.34
C SER A 120 -6.02 9.87 6.95
N LEU A 121 -5.46 11.08 7.04
CA LEU A 121 -4.17 11.32 7.70
C LEU A 121 -4.23 10.96 9.19
N ALA A 122 -5.28 11.43 9.89
CA ALA A 122 -5.47 11.12 11.30
C ALA A 122 -5.62 9.60 11.54
N ALA A 123 -6.38 8.90 10.69
CA ALA A 123 -6.57 7.45 10.78
C ALA A 123 -5.24 6.69 10.64
N VAL A 124 -4.37 7.08 9.70
CA VAL A 124 -3.04 6.46 9.53
C VAL A 124 -2.17 6.71 10.77
N LEU A 125 -2.14 7.92 11.31
CA LEU A 125 -1.36 8.21 12.53
C LEU A 125 -1.84 7.39 13.73
N ILE A 126 -3.16 7.29 13.94
CA ILE A 126 -3.73 6.46 14.99
C ILE A 126 -3.36 4.98 14.78
N SER A 127 -3.40 4.48 13.53
CA SER A 127 -3.02 3.09 13.24
C SER A 127 -1.56 2.79 13.60
N ILE A 128 -0.63 3.72 13.33
CA ILE A 128 0.79 3.56 13.66
C ILE A 128 0.99 3.57 15.18
N LEU A 129 0.30 4.47 15.90
CA LEU A 129 0.34 4.51 17.37
C LEU A 129 -0.23 3.23 18.00
N CYS A 130 -1.34 2.71 17.48
CA CYS A 130 -1.93 1.45 17.94
C CYS A 130 -0.96 0.28 17.77
N VAL A 131 -0.24 0.19 16.65
CA VAL A 131 0.78 -0.85 16.44
C VAL A 131 1.91 -0.69 17.47
N TYR A 132 2.39 0.53 17.70
CA TYR A 132 3.46 0.78 18.69
C TYR A 132 3.00 0.35 20.10
N LEU A 133 1.84 0.83 20.56
CA LEU A 133 1.26 0.45 21.85
C LEU A 133 1.00 -1.07 21.97
N GLY A 134 0.57 -1.72 20.89
CA GLY A 134 0.37 -3.17 20.83
C GLY A 134 1.65 -3.95 21.09
N VAL A 135 2.81 -3.44 20.63
CA VAL A 135 4.12 -4.06 20.92
C VAL A 135 4.50 -3.93 22.39
N PHE A 136 4.25 -2.78 23.04
CA PHE A 136 4.59 -2.59 24.47
C PHE A 136 3.62 -3.27 25.44
N THR A 137 2.36 -3.46 25.04
CA THR A 137 1.31 -4.05 25.90
C THR A 137 1.16 -5.56 25.74
N VAL A 138 2.01 -6.21 24.93
CA VAL A 138 1.95 -7.66 24.69
C VAL A 138 2.24 -8.40 26.01
N ASN A 139 1.17 -8.92 26.62
CA ASN A 139 1.26 -9.73 27.83
C ASN A 139 1.35 -11.21 27.39
N PRO A 140 2.48 -11.91 27.62
CA PRO A 140 2.68 -13.28 27.15
C PRO A 140 1.68 -14.31 27.71
N SER A 141 0.88 -13.93 28.71
CA SER A 141 -0.02 -14.82 29.45
C SER A 141 -1.51 -14.75 29.05
N ARG A 142 -1.92 -13.95 28.03
CA ARG A 142 -3.34 -13.63 27.80
C ARG A 142 -3.93 -13.87 26.40
N SER A 143 -3.22 -14.50 25.46
CA SER A 143 -3.78 -14.79 24.12
C SER A 143 -3.49 -16.22 23.65
N PRO A 144 -4.48 -17.14 23.69
CA PRO A 144 -4.32 -18.48 23.11
C PRO A 144 -4.06 -18.43 21.59
N PHE A 145 -4.54 -17.39 20.91
CA PHE A 145 -4.37 -17.23 19.46
C PHE A 145 -2.93 -16.86 19.04
N SER A 146 -2.26 -15.90 19.71
CA SER A 146 -0.86 -15.56 19.39
C SER A 146 0.12 -16.68 19.74
N GLN A 147 -0.17 -17.47 20.79
CA GLN A 147 0.66 -18.63 21.11
C GLN A 147 0.51 -19.73 20.04
N CYS A 148 -0.69 -19.96 19.50
CA CYS A 148 -0.90 -20.95 18.44
C CYS A 148 -0.24 -20.56 17.11
N VAL A 149 -0.28 -19.29 16.68
CA VAL A 149 0.36 -18.86 15.42
C VAL A 149 1.89 -18.91 15.53
N VAL A 150 2.46 -18.43 16.63
CA VAL A 150 3.92 -18.47 16.86
C VAL A 150 4.42 -19.91 17.05
N ARG A 151 3.67 -20.77 17.74
CA ARG A 151 4.02 -22.21 17.87
C ARG A 151 3.89 -22.96 16.54
N ASN A 152 2.83 -22.74 15.75
CA ASN A 152 2.66 -23.41 14.45
C ASN A 152 3.75 -23.00 13.45
N LEU A 153 4.19 -21.73 13.45
CA LEU A 153 5.36 -21.33 12.68
C LEU A 153 6.62 -22.06 13.18
N GLY A 154 6.88 -22.04 14.49
CA GLY A 154 8.03 -22.71 15.10
C GLY A 154 8.12 -24.20 14.78
N GLU A 155 7.01 -24.93 14.87
CA GLU A 155 6.95 -26.35 14.52
C GLU A 155 7.16 -26.60 13.02
N ASN A 156 6.59 -25.76 12.13
CA ASN A 156 6.82 -25.87 10.69
C ASN A 156 8.27 -25.58 10.29
N PHE A 157 8.95 -24.64 10.96
CA PHE A 157 10.37 -24.38 10.73
C PHE A 157 11.26 -25.52 11.25
N THR A 158 10.89 -26.14 12.38
CA THR A 158 11.63 -27.27 12.95
C THR A 158 11.45 -28.54 12.10
N LYS A 159 10.24 -28.83 11.64
CA LYS A 159 9.94 -29.92 10.68
C LYS A 159 10.71 -29.75 9.37
N LYS A 160 10.69 -28.55 8.78
CA LYS A 160 11.42 -28.25 7.53
C LYS A 160 12.95 -28.32 7.69
N LYS A 161 13.47 -28.16 8.91
CA LYS A 161 14.90 -28.31 9.23
C LYS A 161 15.30 -29.77 9.47
N LEU A 162 14.37 -30.64 9.89
CA LEU A 162 14.60 -32.08 10.08
C LEU A 162 14.37 -32.93 8.81
N GLU A 163 13.56 -32.46 7.84
CA GLU A 163 13.32 -33.16 6.56
C GLU A 163 14.59 -33.51 5.74
N PRO A 164 15.69 -32.72 5.72
CA PRO A 164 16.92 -33.13 5.05
C PRO A 164 17.81 -34.10 5.85
N LEU A 165 17.49 -34.45 7.11
CA LEU A 165 18.28 -35.36 7.94
C LEU A 165 17.76 -36.81 7.98
N ASP A 166 16.48 -37.05 7.69
CA ASP A 166 15.92 -38.42 7.60
C ASP A 166 16.18 -39.09 6.23
N ASN A 167 16.42 -38.30 5.17
CA ASN A 167 16.61 -38.84 3.83
C ASN A 167 18.08 -39.27 3.53
N ASN A 168 18.98 -39.16 4.52
CA ASN A 168 20.39 -39.58 4.40
C ASN A 168 20.81 -40.63 5.44
N SER A 169 19.90 -41.02 6.33
CA SER A 169 20.06 -42.11 7.32
C SER A 169 19.45 -43.44 6.85
N SER A 170 18.91 -43.49 5.62
CA SER A 170 18.40 -44.70 4.96
C SER A 170 19.37 -45.26 3.88
N LEU A 171 20.60 -44.74 3.83
CA LEU A 171 21.66 -45.15 2.89
C LEU A 171 23.00 -45.56 3.57
N ILE A 172 22.95 -46.02 4.82
CA ILE A 172 24.05 -46.78 5.46
C ILE A 172 23.49 -48.07 6.02
#